data_AF-A0A2K4L166-F1
#
_entry.id   AF-A0A2K4L166-F1
#
_cell.length_a   1.000
_cell.length_b   1.000
_cell.length_c   1.000
_cell.angle_alpha   90.00
_cell.angle_beta   90.00
_cell.angle_gamma   90.00
#
_symmetry.space_group_name_H-M   'P 1'
#
loop_
_entity.id
_entity.type
_entity.pdbx_description
1 polymer ?
#
loop_
_entity_poly.entity_id
_entity_poly.type
_entity_poly.pdbx_seq_one_letter_code
_entity_poly.pdbx_strand_id
1 'polypeptide(L)' 'MSLEPTFSGFETIEAAHAHRESAGGWIFEATTGEVVWFHYRYTPTVILGHHAISGLTGKLV' A
#
# COMPACT_ATOMS: atom_id res chain seq x y z
N MET A 1 6.82 -1.16 -22.39
CA MET A 1 6.06 -0.43 -21.35
C MET A 1 6.85 -0.50 -20.06
N SER A 2 7.39 0.62 -19.61
CA SER A 2 8.05 0.71 -18.30
C SER A 2 6.96 0.59 -17.24
N LEU A 3 6.91 -0.56 -16.55
CA LEU A 3 6.01 -0.76 -15.40
C LEU A 3 6.59 0.03 -14.23
N GLU A 4 6.32 1.33 -14.20
CA GLU A 4 6.59 2.14 -13.01
C GLU A 4 5.82 1.55 -11.83
N PRO A 5 6.43 1.45 -10.64
CA PRO A 5 5.75 0.94 -9.46
C PRO A 5 4.50 1.78 -9.13
N THR A 6 3.33 1.16 -9.06
CA THR A 6 2.05 1.85 -8.77
C THR A 6 1.58 1.64 -7.34
N PHE A 7 0.72 2.52 -6.86
CA PHE A 7 0.03 2.41 -5.57
C PHE A 7 -1.44 2.85 -5.73
N SER A 8 -2.31 2.34 -4.87
CA SER A 8 -3.76 2.63 -4.90
C SER A 8 -4.34 2.68 -3.49
N GLY A 9 -5.22 3.64 -3.22
CA GLY A 9 -6.00 3.70 -1.99
C GLY A 9 -7.23 2.77 -2.05
N PHE A 10 -7.64 2.28 -0.89
CA PHE A 10 -8.82 1.43 -0.72
C PHE A 10 -9.69 1.94 0.44
N GLU A 11 -11.00 1.81 0.30
CA GLU A 11 -11.97 2.21 1.34
C GLU A 11 -11.96 1.25 2.54
N THR A 12 -11.65 -0.03 2.33
CA THR A 12 -11.58 -1.03 3.40
C THR A 12 -10.35 -1.92 3.25
N ILE A 13 -9.94 -2.52 4.37
CA ILE A 13 -8.79 -3.42 4.42
C ILE A 13 -9.06 -4.71 3.64
N GLU A 14 -10.29 -5.21 3.64
CA GLU A 14 -10.72 -6.39 2.89
C GLU A 14 -10.57 -6.19 1.39
N ALA A 15 -10.92 -5.01 0.88
CA ALA A 15 -10.77 -4.68 -0.53
C ALA A 15 -9.29 -4.65 -0.95
N ALA A 16 -8.41 -4.11 -0.10
CA ALA A 16 -6.97 -4.12 -0.33
C ALA A 16 -6.40 -5.55 -0.30
N HIS A 17 -6.86 -6.40 0.62
CA HIS A 17 -6.47 -7.81 0.68
C HIS A 17 -6.90 -8.58 -0.58
N ALA A 18 -8.16 -8.44 -1.00
CA ALA A 18 -8.66 -9.07 -2.22
C ALA A 18 -7.85 -8.62 -3.46
N HIS A 19 -7.45 -7.34 -3.52
CA HIS A 19 -6.56 -6.87 -4.58
C HIS A 19 -5.18 -7.53 -4.50
N ARG A 20 -4.56 -7.56 -3.32
CA ARG A 20 -3.25 -8.16 -3.07
C ARG A 20 -3.20 -9.65 -3.43
N GLU A 21 -4.27 -10.40 -3.22
CA GLU A 21 -4.32 -11.84 -3.59
C GLU A 21 -4.01 -12.08 -5.07
N SER A 22 -4.43 -11.15 -5.94
CA SER A 22 -4.19 -11.26 -7.39
C SER A 22 -2.96 -10.48 -7.88
N ALA A 23 -2.64 -9.35 -7.24
CA ALA A 23 -1.59 -8.43 -7.68
C ALA A 23 -0.26 -8.54 -6.91
N GLY A 24 -0.24 -9.30 -5.81
CA GLY A 24 0.87 -9.34 -4.86
C GLY A 24 1.06 -8.00 -4.13
N GLY A 25 2.27 -7.72 -3.66
CA GLY A 25 2.61 -6.42 -3.07
C GLY A 25 2.36 -6.31 -1.56
N TRP A 26 2.28 -5.06 -1.11
CA TRP A 26 2.23 -4.66 0.29
C TRP A 26 0.99 -3.83 0.56
N ILE A 27 0.47 -3.90 1.78
CA ILE A 27 -0.63 -3.05 2.24
C ILE A 27 -0.15 -2.25 3.43
N PHE A 28 -0.30 -0.93 3.37
CA PHE A 28 -0.20 -0.06 4.53
C PHE A 28 -1.59 0.17 5.11
N GLU A 29 -1.79 -0.20 6.37
CA GLU A 29 -3.02 0.02 7.13
C GLU A 29 -2.75 1.12 8.16
N ALA A 30 -3.28 2.32 7.91
CA ALA A 30 -3.18 3.45 8.82
C ALA A 30 -4.07 3.23 10.06
N THR A 31 -3.63 3.71 11.22
CA THR A 31 -4.40 3.65 12.46
C THR A 31 -5.69 4.47 12.39
N THR A 32 -5.74 5.45 11.49
CA THR A 32 -6.89 6.31 11.18
C THR A 32 -7.91 5.65 10.25
N GLY A 33 -7.58 4.49 9.66
CA GLY A 33 -8.47 3.71 8.79
C GLY A 33 -8.14 3.78 7.30
N GLU A 34 -7.27 4.69 6.86
CA GLU A 34 -6.80 4.73 5.47
C GLU A 34 -6.00 3.46 5.12
N VAL A 35 -6.30 2.91 3.95
CA VAL A 35 -5.62 1.71 3.44
C VAL A 35 -5.00 2.01 2.09
N VAL A 36 -3.71 1.73 1.94
CA VAL A 36 -2.97 1.95 0.70
C VAL A 36 -2.23 0.68 0.31
N TRP A 37 -2.48 0.20 -0.90
CA TRP A 37 -1.73 -0.89 -1.50
C TRP A 37 -0.54 -0.36 -2.31
N PHE A 38 0.58 -1.06 -2.25
CA PHE A 38 1.80 -0.78 -3.00
C PHE A 38 2.21 -2.01 -3.82
N HIS A 39 2.51 -1.79 -5.10
CA HIS A 39 3.00 -2.82 -6.00
C HIS A 39 4.27 -3.51 -5.46
N TYR A 40 4.45 -4.82 -5.73
CA TYR A 40 5.55 -5.64 -5.17
C TYR A 40 6.98 -5.15 -5.49
N ARG A 41 7.12 -4.22 -6.44
CA ARG A 41 8.41 -3.59 -6.78
C ARG A 41 8.81 -2.51 -5.77
N TYR A 42 7.89 -2.05 -4.92
CA TYR A 42 8.21 -1.23 -3.77
C TYR A 42 8.88 -2.07 -2.69
N THR A 43 9.91 -1.52 -2.05
CA THR A 43 10.50 -2.09 -0.84
C THR A 43 9.89 -1.43 0.39
N PRO A 44 9.84 -2.11 1.55
CA PRO A 44 9.30 -1.52 2.78
C PRO A 44 9.91 -0.16 3.13
N THR A 45 11.23 0.00 2.99
CA THR A 45 11.91 1.28 3.26
C THR A 45 11.42 2.41 2.35
N VAL A 46 11.17 2.12 1.07
CA VAL A 46 10.63 3.11 0.13
C VAL A 46 9.18 3.45 0.48
N ILE A 47 8.38 2.44 0.84
CA ILE A 47 6.98 2.63 1.25
C ILE A 47 6.89 3.55 2.46
N LEU A 48 7.69 3.31 3.49
CA LEU A 48 7.69 4.12 4.73
C LEU A 48 8.09 5.59 4.51
N GLY A 49 8.76 5.91 3.39
CA GLY A 49 9.06 7.27 2.97
C GLY A 49 8.11 7.84 1.90
N HIS A 50 7.06 7.08 1.51
CA HIS A 50 6.22 7.44 0.38
C HIS A 50 5.20 8.52 0.74
N HIS A 51 5.01 9.51 -0.14
CA HIS A 51 4.13 10.65 0.09
C HIS A 51 2.68 10.25 0.38
N ALA A 52 2.18 9.16 -0.21
CA ALA A 52 0.83 8.63 0.00
C ALA A 52 0.53 8.22 1.46
N ILE A 53 1.55 7.97 2.27
CA ILE A 53 1.38 7.64 3.70
C ILE A 53 2.13 8.63 4.61
N SER A 54 2.57 9.76 4.06
CA SER A 54 3.31 10.76 4.81
C SER A 54 2.43 11.38 5.91
N GLY A 55 2.93 11.38 7.14
CA GLY A 55 2.18 11.85 8.31
C GLY A 55 1.19 10.83 8.89
N LEU A 56 1.03 9.66 8.26
CA LEU A 56 0.21 8.59 8.79
C LEU A 56 1.02 7.68 9.72
N THR A 57 0.36 7.16 10.76
CA THR A 57 0.88 6.07 11.59
C THR A 57 0.11 4.81 11.24
N GLY A 58 0.79 3.66 11.18
CA GLY A 58 0.16 2.43 10.76
C GLY A 58 1.13 1.26 10.75
N LYS A 59 0.70 0.16 10.13
CA LYS A 59 1.50 -1.05 9.94
C LYS A 59 1.56 -1.41 8.46
N LEU A 60 2.68 -2.01 8.07
CA LEU A 60 2.86 -2.59 6.74
C LEU A 60 2.63 -4.10 6.82
N VAL A 61 1.79 -4.63 5.93
CA VAL A 61 1.33 -6.03 5.86
C VAL A 61 1.65 -6.62 4.50
#